data_AF-A0AAJ1B3T3-F1
#
_entry.id   AF-A0AAJ1B3T3-F1
#
_cell.length_a   1.000
_cell.length_b   1.000
_cell.length_c   1.000
_cell.angle_alpha   90.00
_cell.angle_beta   90.00
_cell.angle_gamma   90.00
#
_symmetry.space_group_name_H-M   'P 1'
#
loop_
_entity.id
_entity.type
_entity.pdbx_description
1 polymer ?
#
loop_
_entity_poly.entity_id
_entity_poly.type
_entity_poly.pdbx_seq_one_letter_code
_entity_poly.pdbx_strand_id
1 'polypeptide(L)' 'MQLATIEYARNVCGLKDANSLEFDELTKNPIINLMSDQSLPDMGGTQRLGDYNCELAAGTHARELYGVDMIQERH' A
#
# COMPACT_ATOMS: atom_id res chain seq x y z
N MET A 1 5.31 -2.60 -4.81
CA MET A 1 5.11 -2.81 -3.35
C MET A 1 4.12 -3.91 -3.03
N GLN A 2 2.97 -4.00 -3.71
CA GLN A 2 1.89 -4.95 -3.36
C GLN A 2 2.35 -6.43 -3.25
N LEU A 3 3.02 -6.97 -4.26
CA LEU A 3 3.46 -8.38 -4.24
C LEU A 3 4.50 -8.69 -3.15
N ALA A 4 5.38 -7.73 -2.82
CA ALA A 4 6.34 -7.90 -1.74
C ALA A 4 5.64 -8.02 -0.37
N THR A 5 4.60 -7.22 -0.14
CA THR A 5 3.77 -7.34 1.07
C THR A 5 3.04 -8.68 1.12
N ILE A 6 2.50 -9.16 -0.01
CA ILE A 6 1.85 -10.47 -0.11
C ILE A 6 2.82 -11.62 0.19
N GLU A 7 4.02 -11.59 -0.40
CA GLU A 7 5.04 -12.61 -0.16
C GLU A 7 5.42 -12.69 1.31
N TYR A 8 5.70 -11.54 1.94
CA TYR A 8 6.07 -11.47 3.35
C TYR A 8 4.94 -11.98 4.26
N ALA A 9 3.69 -11.59 3.98
CA ALA A 9 2.53 -12.06 4.74
C ALA A 9 2.37 -13.59 4.66
N ARG A 10 2.56 -14.18 3.47
CA ARG A 10 2.43 -15.62 3.25
C ARG A 10 3.55 -16.42 3.91
N ASN A 11 4.77 -15.92 3.86
CA ASN A 11 5.94 -16.69 4.26
C ASN A 11 6.38 -16.40 5.69
N VAL A 12 6.47 -15.14 6.08
CA VAL A 12 6.94 -14.74 7.41
C VAL A 12 5.79 -14.69 8.42
N CYS A 13 4.67 -14.05 8.06
CA CYS A 13 3.51 -13.97 8.97
C CYS A 13 2.63 -15.23 8.96
N GLY A 14 2.88 -16.18 8.06
CA GLY A 14 2.16 -17.46 7.98
C GLY A 14 0.74 -17.36 7.40
N LEU A 15 0.33 -16.21 6.86
CA LEU A 15 -0.99 -16.00 6.24
C LEU A 15 -0.99 -16.55 4.82
N LYS A 16 -1.08 -17.87 4.66
CA LYS A 16 -0.92 -18.56 3.36
C LYS A 16 -1.87 -18.09 2.26
N ASP A 17 -3.05 -17.67 2.65
CA ASP A 17 -4.10 -17.19 1.76
C ASP A 17 -4.04 -15.67 1.53
N ALA A 18 -3.09 -14.94 2.13
CA ALA A 18 -2.99 -13.49 2.00
C ALA A 18 -2.90 -13.07 0.54
N ASN A 19 -3.76 -12.15 0.11
CA ASN A 19 -3.78 -11.67 -1.27
C ASN A 19 -4.33 -10.25 -1.38
N SER A 20 -4.26 -9.69 -2.59
CA SER A 20 -5.05 -8.52 -2.96
C SER A 20 -6.41 -8.94 -3.49
N LEU A 21 -7.45 -8.18 -3.14
CA LEU A 21 -8.77 -8.34 -3.75
C LEU A 21 -8.77 -8.04 -5.26
N GLU A 22 -7.75 -7.35 -5.77
CA GLU A 22 -7.54 -7.17 -7.22
C GLU A 22 -7.30 -8.51 -7.94
N PHE A 23 -6.64 -9.46 -7.29
CA PHE A 23 -6.27 -10.75 -7.91
C PHE A 23 -7.15 -11.90 -7.46
N ASP A 24 -7.67 -11.84 -6.24
CA ASP A 24 -8.47 -12.90 -5.63
C ASP A 24 -9.50 -12.30 -4.68
N GLU A 25 -10.72 -12.13 -5.18
CA GLU A 25 -11.84 -11.59 -4.40
C GLU A 25 -12.33 -12.55 -3.30
N LEU A 26 -11.93 -13.82 -3.33
CA LEU A 26 -12.35 -14.85 -2.39
C LEU A 26 -11.34 -15.09 -1.27
N THR A 27 -10.19 -14.40 -1.28
CA THR A 27 -9.21 -14.48 -0.20
C THR A 27 -9.86 -14.13 1.15
N LYS A 28 -9.60 -14.96 2.15
CA LYS A 28 -10.00 -14.71 3.54
C LYS A 28 -9.08 -13.70 4.23
N ASN A 29 -7.94 -13.39 3.61
CA ASN A 29 -6.93 -12.47 4.14
C ASN A 29 -6.62 -11.36 3.12
N PRO A 30 -7.54 -10.42 2.89
CA PRO A 30 -7.38 -9.34 1.92
C PRO A 30 -6.46 -8.25 2.46
N ILE A 31 -5.14 -8.49 2.43
CA ILE A 31 -4.15 -7.57 2.99
C ILE A 31 -3.92 -6.33 2.09
N ILE A 32 -4.42 -6.35 0.86
CA ILE A 32 -4.39 -5.22 -0.07
C ILE A 32 -5.79 -5.06 -0.67
N ASN A 33 -6.37 -3.87 -0.47
CA ASN A 33 -7.70 -3.52 -0.95
C ASN A 33 -7.75 -2.04 -1.33
N LEU A 34 -8.81 -1.64 -2.05
CA LEU A 34 -9.17 -0.24 -2.24
C LEU A 34 -9.45 0.43 -0.89
N MET A 35 -9.12 1.71 -0.80
CA MET A 35 -9.46 2.50 0.37
C MET A 35 -10.96 2.75 0.46
N SER A 36 -11.47 3.02 1.66
CA SER A 36 -12.91 3.21 1.91
C SER A 36 -13.53 4.37 1.13
N ASP A 37 -12.73 5.35 0.72
CA ASP A 37 -13.11 6.51 -0.09
C ASP A 37 -13.00 6.25 -1.62
N GLN A 38 -12.48 5.10 -2.02
CA GLN A 38 -12.33 4.66 -3.40
C GLN A 38 -13.29 3.49 -3.68
N SER A 39 -14.56 3.79 -3.96
CA SER A 39 -15.55 2.77 -4.33
C SER A 39 -15.59 2.53 -5.84
N LEU A 40 -15.73 1.26 -6.26
CA LEU A 40 -15.76 0.83 -7.67
C LEU A 40 -16.75 1.59 -8.59
N PRO A 41 -17.98 1.98 -8.16
CA PRO A 41 -18.88 2.71 -9.03
C PRO A 41 -18.47 4.18 -9.28
N ASP A 42 -17.49 4.71 -8.54
CA ASP A 42 -17.09 6.13 -8.59
C ASP A 42 -15.55 6.31 -8.51
N MET A 43 -14.80 5.48 -9.27
CA MET A 43 -13.33 5.54 -9.37
C MET A 43 -12.80 6.70 -10.23
N GLY A 44 -13.54 7.83 -10.27
CA GLY A 44 -13.13 9.06 -10.93
C GLY A 44 -11.98 9.77 -10.17
N GLY A 45 -12.15 11.03 -9.80
CA GLY A 45 -11.11 11.89 -9.19
C GLY A 45 -10.60 11.48 -7.79
N THR A 46 -10.85 10.25 -7.35
CA THR A 46 -10.41 9.69 -6.06
C THR A 46 -9.16 8.83 -6.19
N GLN A 47 -8.70 8.52 -7.42
CA GLN A 47 -7.44 7.83 -7.64
C GLN A 47 -6.26 8.69 -7.17
N ARG A 48 -5.26 8.04 -6.57
CA ARG A 48 -4.02 8.72 -6.17
C ARG A 48 -3.20 8.99 -7.42
N LEU A 49 -3.15 10.26 -7.84
CA LEU A 49 -2.40 10.70 -9.00
C LEU A 49 -1.69 12.03 -8.70
N GLY A 50 -0.43 12.12 -9.10
CA GLY A 50 0.35 13.34 -8.93
C GLY A 50 0.96 13.44 -7.54
N ASP A 51 1.24 14.67 -7.11
CA ASP A 51 2.03 14.93 -5.92
C ASP A 51 1.31 14.55 -4.64
N TYR A 52 1.99 13.75 -3.82
CA TYR A 52 1.50 13.26 -2.55
C TYR A 52 2.54 13.51 -1.46
N ASN A 53 2.10 14.11 -0.37
CA ASN A 53 2.95 14.35 0.79
C ASN A 53 3.14 13.04 1.57
N CYS A 54 4.40 12.65 1.74
CA CYS A 54 4.79 11.46 2.49
C CYS A 54 5.58 11.90 3.72
N GLU A 55 5.06 11.56 4.91
CA GLU A 55 5.82 11.68 6.16
C GLU A 55 6.70 10.45 6.34
N LEU A 56 8.01 10.65 6.47
CA LEU A 56 8.98 9.57 6.65
C LEU A 56 9.11 9.21 8.13
N ALA A 57 8.80 7.96 8.46
CA ALA A 57 8.86 7.47 9.83
C ALA A 57 10.28 7.56 10.43
N ALA A 58 10.36 7.97 11.70
CA ALA A 58 11.60 8.05 12.45
C ALA A 58 12.34 6.70 12.49
N GLY A 59 13.67 6.72 12.37
CA GLY A 59 14.51 5.53 12.44
C GLY A 59 14.45 4.61 11.21
N THR A 60 13.81 5.03 10.12
CA THR A 60 13.82 4.28 8.85
C THR A 60 14.98 4.68 7.96
N HIS A 61 15.48 3.74 7.14
CA HIS A 61 16.48 4.05 6.11
C HIS A 61 15.98 5.09 5.11
N ALA A 62 14.66 5.13 4.82
CA ALA A 62 14.09 6.16 3.97
C ALA A 62 14.35 7.56 4.54
N ARG A 63 14.05 7.80 5.82
CA ARG A 63 14.30 9.09 6.47
C ARG A 63 15.78 9.44 6.51
N GLU A 64 16.64 8.46 6.77
CA GLU A 64 18.11 8.64 6.75
C GLU A 64 18.62 9.09 5.38
N LEU A 65 18.15 8.44 4.31
CA LEU A 65 18.60 8.72 2.94
C LEU A 65 18.07 10.05 2.41
N TYR A 66 16.81 10.40 2.71
CA TYR A 66 16.23 11.67 2.27
C TYR A 66 16.65 12.86 3.15
N GLY A 67 17.07 12.62 4.40
CA GLY A 67 17.57 13.65 5.33
C GLY A 67 16.51 14.65 5.82
N VAL A 68 15.24 14.42 5.50
CA VAL A 68 14.10 15.27 5.88
C VAL A 68 12.91 14.43 6.31
N ASP A 69 11.97 15.04 7.04
CA ASP A 69 10.82 14.34 7.63
C ASP A 69 9.62 14.27 6.67
N MET A 70 9.50 15.25 5.77
CA MET A 70 8.43 15.36 4.79
C MET A 70 9.02 15.42 3.39
N ILE A 71 8.52 14.56 2.51
CA ILE A 71 8.84 14.56 1.08
C ILE A 71 7.55 14.65 0.26
N GLN A 72 7.69 15.03 -1.00
CA GLN A 72 6.59 15.06 -1.97
C GLN A 72 6.97 14.14 -3.12
N GLU A 73 6.16 13.11 -3.33
CA GLU A 73 6.40 12.08 -4.35
C GLU A 73 5.18 11.91 -5.24
N ARG A 74 5.41 11.48 -6.48
CA ARG A 74 4.32 11.28 -7.44
C ARG A 74 3.81 9.86 -7.39
N HIS A 75 2.48 9.72 -7.35
CA HIS A 75 1.77 8.46 -7.56
C HIS A 75 1.18 8.41 -8.97
#